data_AF-A0A2T1HLG8-F1
#
_entry.id   AF-A0A2T1HLG8-F1
#
_cell.length_a   1.000
_cell.length_b   1.000
_cell.length_c   1.000
_cell.angle_alpha   90.00
_cell.angle_beta   90.00
_cell.angle_gamma   90.00
#
_symmetry.space_group_name_H-M   'P 1'
#
loop_
_entity.id
_entity.type
_entity.pdbx_description
1 polymer ?
#
loop_
_entity_poly.entity_id
_entity_poly.type
_entity_poly.pdbx_seq_one_letter_code
_entity_poly.pdbx_strand_id
1 'polypeptide(L)'
;SPTGAPAPARSEAGRLLARASALLRERDIAGARLLLERAVEEGSAQAAYELARTYDPRVLASWSALGVPADPARARALYTRARAGGVAFDTELLVNLK
;
A
#
# COMPACT_ATOMS: atom_id res chain seq x y z
N SER A 1 -24.83 10.04 24.01
CA SER A 1 -23.65 9.22 23.71
C SER A 1 -23.23 9.42 22.27
N PRO A 2 -21.95 9.64 21.93
CA PRO A 2 -21.51 9.52 20.55
C PRO A 2 -20.66 8.25 20.37
N THR A 3 -21.14 7.36 19.50
CA THR A 3 -20.38 6.23 18.95
C THR A 3 -19.42 6.78 17.90
N GLY A 4 -18.17 7.04 18.29
CA GLY A 4 -17.12 7.46 17.37
C GLY A 4 -16.34 6.25 16.86
N ALA A 5 -16.48 5.91 15.59
CA ALA A 5 -15.59 4.96 14.92
C ALA A 5 -14.12 5.37 15.15
N PRO A 6 -13.19 4.44 15.41
CA PRO A 6 -11.80 4.80 15.64
C PRO A 6 -11.22 5.40 14.36
N ALA A 7 -10.83 6.67 14.43
CA ALA A 7 -10.02 7.31 13.41
C ALA A 7 -8.77 6.46 13.12
N PRO A 8 -8.35 6.31 11.86
CA PRO A 8 -7.28 5.39 11.45
C PRO A 8 -5.99 5.58 12.25
N ALA A 9 -5.68 6.76 12.77
CA ALA A 9 -4.50 7.01 13.60
C ALA A 9 -4.44 6.27 14.96
N ARG A 10 -5.54 5.67 15.45
CA ARG A 10 -5.56 5.01 16.77
C ARG A 10 -5.01 3.57 16.76
N SER A 11 -5.07 2.87 15.63
CA SER A 11 -4.54 1.50 15.50
C SER A 11 -3.06 1.50 15.12
N GLU A 12 -2.32 0.44 15.48
CA GLU A 12 -0.91 0.28 15.10
C GLU A 12 -0.76 0.27 13.58
N ALA A 13 -1.62 -0.50 12.89
CA ALA A 13 -1.77 -0.47 11.45
C ALA A 13 -1.85 0.94 10.86
N GLY A 14 -2.64 1.84 11.46
CA GLY A 14 -2.79 3.19 10.94
C GLY A 14 -1.61 4.12 11.25
N ARG A 15 -0.92 3.93 12.39
CA ARG A 15 0.35 4.63 12.67
C ARG A 15 1.44 4.23 11.68
N LEU A 16 1.56 2.93 11.40
CA LEU A 16 2.49 2.39 10.42
C LEU A 16 2.18 2.91 9.01
N LEU A 17 0.90 2.91 8.63
CA LEU A 17 0.46 3.46 7.34
C LEU A 17 0.78 4.97 7.20
N ALA A 18 0.52 5.76 8.25
CA ALA A 18 0.83 7.18 8.24
C ALA A 18 2.34 7.44 8.08
N ARG A 19 3.17 6.66 8.79
CA ARG A 19 4.63 6.76 8.68
C ARG A 19 5.14 6.29 7.31
N ALA A 20 4.60 5.20 6.77
CA ALA A 20 4.92 4.75 5.41
C ALA A 20 4.58 5.81 4.36
N SER A 21 3.43 6.47 4.50
CA SER A 21 3.03 7.57 3.61
C SER A 21 4.01 8.75 3.67
N ALA A 22 4.57 9.05 4.85
CA ALA A 22 5.65 10.05 4.96
C ALA A 22 6.91 9.62 4.19
N LEU A 23 7.36 8.37 4.35
CA LEU A 23 8.53 7.83 3.63
C LEU A 23 8.32 7.83 2.11
N LEU A 24 7.11 7.49 1.63
CA LEU A 24 6.79 7.56 0.20
C LEU A 24 6.90 8.99 -0.35
N ARG A 25 6.49 10.00 0.42
CA ARG A 25 6.66 11.42 0.04
C ARG A 25 8.12 11.84 -0.01
N GLU A 26 8.96 11.24 0.83
CA GLU A 26 10.42 11.42 0.84
C GLU A 26 11.14 10.56 -0.23
N ARG A 27 10.38 9.78 -1.02
CA ARG A 27 10.88 8.80 -2.00
C ARG A 27 11.70 7.65 -1.39
N ASP A 28 11.62 7.45 -0.08
CA ASP A 28 12.14 6.25 0.58
C ASP A 28 11.17 5.08 0.42
N ILE A 29 11.22 4.44 -0.74
CA ILE A 29 10.33 3.33 -1.10
C ILE A 29 10.68 2.08 -0.28
N ALA A 30 11.96 1.86 0.00
CA ALA A 30 12.43 0.70 0.76
C ALA A 30 11.93 0.75 2.21
N GLY A 31 12.10 1.90 2.88
CA GLY A 31 11.59 2.12 4.22
C GLY A 31 10.06 2.05 4.27
N ALA A 32 9.38 2.62 3.27
CA ALA A 32 7.92 2.54 3.18
C ALA A 32 7.42 1.09 3.09
N ARG A 33 8.06 0.26 2.25
CA ARG A 33 7.69 -1.17 2.10
C ARG A 33 7.72 -1.91 3.42
N LEU A 34 8.75 -1.72 4.25
CA LEU A 34 8.86 -2.39 5.55
C LEU A 34 7.69 -2.05 6.48
N LEU A 35 7.32 -0.76 6.56
CA LEU A 35 6.21 -0.33 7.41
C LEU A 35 4.86 -0.78 6.87
N LEU A 36 4.69 -0.78 5.55
CA LEU A 36 3.49 -1.27 4.89
C LEU A 36 3.32 -2.77 5.06
N GLU A 37 4.39 -3.56 4.94
CA GLU A 37 4.38 -5.00 5.24
C GLU A 37 3.89 -5.27 6.65
N ARG A 38 4.44 -4.55 7.64
CA ARG A 38 3.97 -4.67 9.02
C ARG A 38 2.50 -4.27 9.17
N ALA A 39 2.06 -3.18 8.55
CA ALA A 39 0.67 -2.77 8.60
C ALA A 39 -0.29 -3.78 7.95
N VAL A 40 0.17 -4.50 6.90
CA VAL A 40 -0.57 -5.60 6.27
C VAL A 40 -0.70 -6.79 7.21
N GLU A 41 0.36 -7.13 7.96
CA GLU A 41 0.31 -8.16 9.01
C GLU A 41 -0.72 -7.81 10.10
N GLU A 42 -0.81 -6.53 10.47
CA GLU A 42 -1.82 -6.00 11.41
C GLU A 42 -3.24 -5.88 10.79
N GLY A 43 -3.45 -6.40 9.58
CA GLY A 43 -4.77 -6.50 8.93
C GLY A 43 -5.20 -5.28 8.10
N SER A 44 -4.29 -4.33 7.83
CA SER A 44 -4.64 -3.13 7.05
C SER A 44 -4.79 -3.43 5.55
N ALA A 45 -6.04 -3.44 5.07
CA ALA A 45 -6.33 -3.53 3.65
C ALA A 45 -5.77 -2.32 2.87
N GLN A 46 -5.81 -1.13 3.46
CA GLN A 46 -5.22 0.07 2.85
C GLN A 46 -3.70 -0.03 2.73
N ALA A 47 -3.01 -0.62 3.71
CA ALA A 47 -1.58 -0.86 3.59
C ALA A 47 -1.24 -1.87 2.50
N ALA A 48 -2.10 -2.87 2.27
CA ALA A 48 -1.91 -3.81 1.16
C ALA A 48 -1.99 -3.09 -0.19
N TYR A 49 -2.92 -2.13 -0.33
CA TYR A 49 -3.02 -1.31 -1.53
C TYR A 49 -1.77 -0.44 -1.74
N GLU A 50 -1.32 0.28 -0.71
CA GLU A 50 -0.11 1.11 -0.82
C GLU A 50 1.14 0.25 -1.07
N LEU A 51 1.25 -0.93 -0.45
CA LEU A 51 2.37 -1.85 -0.68
C LEU A 51 2.38 -2.33 -2.13
N ALA A 52 1.21 -2.68 -2.68
CA ALA A 52 1.06 -3.10 -4.07
C ALA A 52 1.58 -2.04 -5.04
N ARG A 53 1.21 -0.77 -4.80
CA ARG A 53 1.68 0.39 -5.58
C ARG A 53 3.19 0.52 -5.60
N THR A 54 3.85 0.21 -4.48
CA THR A 54 5.31 0.24 -4.45
C THR A 54 5.96 -0.84 -5.31
N TYR A 55 5.29 -1.97 -5.58
CA TYR A 55 5.82 -3.05 -6.42
C TYR A 55 5.32 -2.99 -7.88
N ASP A 56 4.30 -2.17 -8.15
CA ASP A 56 3.70 -2.00 -9.47
C ASP A 56 4.63 -1.19 -10.39
N PRO A 57 5.13 -1.78 -11.49
CA PRO A 57 6.06 -1.09 -12.40
C PRO A 57 5.44 0.16 -13.05
N ARG A 58 4.12 0.19 -13.27
CA ARG A 58 3.43 1.35 -13.86
C ARG A 58 3.38 2.51 -12.88
N VAL A 59 3.11 2.20 -11.62
CA VAL A 59 3.09 3.19 -10.54
C VAL A 59 4.51 3.72 -10.28
N LEU A 60 5.50 2.85 -10.19
CA LEU A 60 6.90 3.25 -10.04
C LEU A 60 7.40 4.12 -11.21
N ALA A 61 7.01 3.79 -12.45
CA ALA A 61 7.30 4.62 -13.61
C ALA A 61 6.66 6.01 -13.50
N SER A 62 5.41 6.10 -13.03
CA SER A 62 4.72 7.39 -12.80
C SER A 62 5.37 8.23 -11.70
N TRP A 63 6.09 7.59 -10.77
CA TRP A 63 6.84 8.26 -9.70
C TRP A 63 8.29 8.61 -10.09
N SER A 64 8.68 8.35 -11.34
CA SER A 64 10.06 8.45 -11.81
C SER A 64 11.06 7.71 -10.90
N ALA A 65 10.61 6.61 -10.29
CA ALA A 65 11.38 5.81 -9.34
C ALA A 65 12.24 4.77 -10.06
N LEU A 66 13.10 5.24 -10.95
CA LEU A 66 14.00 4.40 -11.75
C LEU A 66 14.99 3.67 -10.84
N GLY A 67 15.13 2.36 -11.03
CA GLY A 67 16.04 1.51 -10.25
C GLY A 67 15.43 0.90 -8.98
N VAL A 68 14.20 1.27 -8.61
CA VAL A 68 13.47 0.56 -7.55
C VAL A 68 12.95 -0.77 -8.11
N PRO A 69 13.25 -1.92 -7.48
CA PRO A 69 12.84 -3.21 -8.02
C PRO A 69 11.32 -3.37 -7.94
N ALA A 70 10.68 -3.48 -9.10
CA ALA A 70 9.27 -3.83 -9.23
C ALA A 70 9.08 -5.35 -9.02
N ASP A 71 7.86 -5.75 -8.68
CA ASP A 71 7.44 -7.15 -8.61
C ASP A 71 5.94 -7.22 -8.98
N PRO A 72 5.62 -7.43 -10.27
CA PRO A 72 4.24 -7.44 -10.74
C PRO A 72 3.38 -8.53 -10.10
N ALA A 73 3.97 -9.69 -9.82
CA ALA A 73 3.28 -10.81 -9.19
C ALA A 73 2.88 -10.46 -7.75
N ARG A 74 3.81 -9.86 -6.99
CA ARG A 74 3.56 -9.41 -5.63
C ARG A 74 2.57 -8.25 -5.60
N ALA A 75 2.67 -7.29 -6.52
CA ALA A 75 1.71 -6.20 -6.65
C ALA A 75 0.28 -6.74 -6.88
N ARG A 76 0.11 -7.71 -7.80
CA ARG A 76 -1.20 -8.33 -8.08
C ARG A 76 -1.79 -9.04 -6.86
N ALA A 77 -0.98 -9.80 -6.13
CA ALA A 77 -1.42 -10.48 -4.91
C ALA A 77 -1.88 -9.48 -3.83
N LEU A 78 -1.14 -8.39 -3.65
CA LEU A 78 -1.45 -7.36 -2.67
C LEU A 78 -2.68 -6.52 -3.03
N TYR A 79 -2.83 -6.12 -4.29
CA TYR A 79 -4.06 -5.48 -4.77
C TYR A 79 -5.28 -6.40 -4.55
N THR A 80 -5.14 -7.69 -4.86
CA THR A 80 -6.22 -8.67 -4.64
C THR A 80 -6.61 -8.73 -3.16
N ARG A 81 -5.63 -8.75 -2.26
CA ARG A 81 -5.87 -8.70 -0.81
C ARG A 81 -6.52 -7.40 -0.37
N ALA A 82 -6.07 -6.25 -0.88
CA ALA A 82 -6.66 -4.95 -0.56
C ALA A 82 -8.14 -4.89 -0.96
N ARG A 83 -8.47 -5.41 -2.16
CA ARG A 83 -9.85 -5.50 -2.64
C ARG A 83 -10.71 -6.41 -1.78
N ALA A 84 -10.19 -7.58 -1.39
CA ALA A 84 -10.88 -8.48 -0.48
C ALA A 84 -11.15 -7.83 0.89
N GLY A 85 -10.27 -6.91 1.33
CA GLY A 85 -10.45 -6.09 2.53
C GLY A 85 -11.29 -4.82 2.31
N GLY A 86 -11.96 -4.67 1.17
CA GLY A 86 -12.90 -3.57 0.90
C GLY A 86 -12.28 -2.30 0.31
N VAL A 87 -11.00 -2.29 -0.05
CA VAL A 87 -10.39 -1.15 -0.75
C VAL A 87 -10.86 -1.13 -2.20
N ALA A 88 -11.54 -0.06 -2.59
CA ALA A 88 -11.91 0.18 -3.98
C ALA A 88 -10.76 0.86 -4.72
N PHE A 89 -10.40 0.30 -5.88
CA PHE A 89 -9.45 0.87 -6.82
C PHE A 89 -9.81 0.39 -8.22
N ASP A 90 -9.25 1.04 -9.23
CA ASP A 90 -9.55 0.71 -10.62
C ASP A 90 -9.10 -0.72 -10.97
N THR A 91 -10.02 -1.52 -11.50
CA THR A 91 -9.75 -2.92 -11.87
C THR A 91 -8.68 -3.03 -12.96
N GLU A 92 -8.45 -1.98 -13.75
CA GLU A 92 -7.37 -1.94 -14.73
C GLU A 92 -5.97 -2.10 -14.13
N LEU A 93 -5.80 -1.81 -12.83
CA LEU A 93 -4.53 -2.06 -12.12
C LEU A 93 -4.19 -3.55 -12.07
N LEU A 94 -5.20 -4.43 -12.00
CA LEU A 94 -4.98 -5.88 -11.91
C LEU A 94 -4.79 -6.56 -13.28
N VAL A 95 -5.44 -6.04 -14.32
CA VAL A 95 -5.48 -6.66 -15.66
C VAL A 95 -4.18 -6.42 -16.42
N ASN A 96 -3.54 -5.27 -16.20
CA ASN A 96 -2.40 -4.82 -16.99
C ASN A 96 -1.05 -4.94 -16.28
N LEU A 97 -0.99 -5.64 -15.14
CA LEU A 97 0.27 -6.06 -14.51
C LEU A 97 0.88 -7.19 -15.36
N LYS A 98 1.94 -6.87 -16.09
CA LYS A 98 2.73 -7.81 -16.91
C LYS A 98 4.08 -8.07 -16.26
#